data_AF-H3C464-F1
#
_entry.id   AF-H3C464-F1
#
_cell.length_a   1.000
_cell.length_b   1.000
_cell.length_c   1.000
_cell.angle_alpha   90.00
_cell.angle_beta   90.00
_cell.angle_gamma   90.00
#
_symmetry.space_group_name_H-M   'P 1'
#
loop_
_entity.id
_entity.type
_entity.pdbx_description
1 polymer ?
#
loop_
_entity_poly.entity_id
_entity_poly.type
_entity_poly.pdbx_seq_one_letter_code
_entity_poly.pdbx_strand_id
1 'polypeptide(L)'
;SVAFSQGMDSMAGAQSELCFSFSSDKIKVDWRRINAVNIDLLVRQVDIDALQEHIRDVTYCSLETVRCTWCLTPVDPTLVKLFRLAQLSLEWLHHCQEKLISSLRGMEDKVKSSDTKCKKLQAKSKGQEQKMKKMVSELKARRNIIQKQQSMFAKYMSSSVQCQHCDKKYMNGFFLQEHMLRRHPSQCQNYDQEQNQRLQQEKLQLVTEKGKLQQGILEVREEAVNLQQENLTLKSKNSKLKAERKV
;
A
#
# COMPACT_ATOMS: atom_id res chain seq x y z
N SER A 1 26.80 -5.83 -34.88
CA SER A 1 25.63 -6.36 -35.61
C SER A 1 25.07 -7.53 -34.86
N VAL A 2 23.97 -7.35 -34.13
CA VAL A 2 23.22 -8.44 -33.50
C VAL A 2 21.80 -8.33 -34.03
N ALA A 3 21.39 -9.36 -34.78
CA ALA A 3 20.12 -9.42 -35.47
C ALA A 3 18.97 -9.62 -34.46
N PHE A 4 17.98 -8.74 -34.56
CA PHE A 4 16.72 -8.78 -33.83
C PHE A 4 15.70 -9.44 -34.76
N SER A 5 15.47 -10.74 -34.59
CA SER A 5 14.45 -11.48 -35.35
C SER A 5 13.59 -12.25 -34.37
N GLN A 6 12.47 -11.66 -33.95
CA GLN A 6 11.31 -12.37 -33.41
C GLN A 6 10.10 -11.43 -33.38
N GLY A 7 9.04 -11.82 -34.08
CA GLY A 7 7.75 -11.15 -34.02
C GLY A 7 6.95 -11.13 -35.33
N MET A 8 6.75 -12.28 -35.99
CA MET A 8 5.79 -12.41 -37.10
C MET A 8 4.59 -13.32 -36.81
N ASP A 9 4.38 -13.70 -35.54
CA ASP A 9 3.24 -14.53 -35.13
C ASP A 9 2.25 -13.72 -34.29
N SER A 10 1.50 -12.82 -34.93
CA SER A 10 0.19 -12.33 -34.43
C SER A 10 -0.48 -11.39 -35.44
N MET A 11 -0.65 -11.82 -36.69
CA MET A 11 -1.57 -11.15 -37.62
C MET A 11 -2.81 -11.97 -38.00
N ALA A 12 -2.86 -13.25 -37.60
CA ALA A 12 -4.04 -14.10 -37.80
C ALA A 12 -5.15 -13.88 -36.74
N GLY A 13 -4.85 -13.20 -35.63
CA GLY A 13 -5.82 -12.94 -34.55
C GLY A 13 -6.61 -11.63 -34.66
N ALA A 14 -6.25 -10.74 -35.59
CA ALA A 14 -6.86 -9.41 -35.73
C ALA A 14 -8.05 -9.36 -36.72
N GLN A 15 -8.28 -10.43 -37.49
CA GLN A 15 -9.33 -10.46 -38.51
C GLN A 15 -10.72 -10.83 -37.98
N SER A 16 -10.88 -11.06 -36.67
CA SER A 16 -12.17 -11.39 -36.05
C SER A 16 -12.90 -10.17 -35.45
N GLU A 17 -12.30 -8.97 -35.44
CA GLU A 17 -12.88 -7.79 -34.77
C GLU A 17 -13.81 -6.92 -35.64
N LEU A 18 -13.99 -7.25 -36.92
CA LEU A 18 -14.53 -6.31 -37.93
C LEU A 18 -15.68 -6.80 -38.80
N CYS A 19 -16.44 -7.82 -38.42
CA CYS A 19 -17.61 -8.16 -39.24
C CYS A 19 -18.86 -7.40 -38.76
N PHE A 20 -18.98 -6.12 -39.14
CA PHE A 20 -20.28 -5.45 -39.15
C PHE A 20 -21.02 -5.85 -40.42
N SER A 21 -22.26 -6.31 -40.27
CA SER A 21 -23.19 -6.52 -41.36
C SER A 21 -24.52 -5.86 -41.02
N PHE A 22 -25.20 -5.31 -42.02
CA PHE A 22 -26.54 -4.80 -41.84
C PHE A 22 -27.53 -5.93 -41.61
N SER A 23 -28.53 -5.68 -40.77
CA SER A 23 -29.54 -6.67 -40.44
C SER A 23 -30.48 -6.91 -41.63
N SER A 24 -30.67 -8.17 -41.98
CA SER A 24 -31.68 -8.61 -42.94
C SER A 24 -33.07 -8.72 -42.32
N ASP A 25 -33.14 -8.97 -41.02
CA ASP A 25 -34.38 -9.31 -40.33
C ASP A 25 -35.24 -8.07 -40.13
N LYS A 26 -36.53 -8.22 -40.46
CA LYS A 26 -37.52 -7.15 -40.32
C LYS A 26 -38.48 -7.49 -39.18
N ILE A 27 -38.73 -6.50 -38.33
CA ILE A 27 -39.62 -6.64 -37.18
C ILE A 27 -41.04 -6.22 -37.57
N LYS A 28 -42.04 -6.94 -37.06
CA LYS A 28 -43.45 -6.55 -37.17
C LYS A 28 -43.71 -5.37 -36.23
N VAL A 29 -44.08 -4.22 -36.79
CA VAL A 29 -44.35 -3.00 -36.04
C VAL A 29 -45.84 -2.82 -35.78
N ASP A 30 -46.17 -2.34 -34.58
CA ASP A 30 -47.49 -1.82 -34.27
C ASP A 30 -47.60 -0.36 -34.73
N TRP A 31 -48.15 -0.17 -35.93
CA TRP A 31 -48.35 1.15 -36.52
C TRP A 31 -49.29 2.04 -35.71
N ARG A 32 -50.20 1.47 -34.91
CA ARG A 32 -51.05 2.29 -34.02
C ARG A 32 -50.24 2.93 -32.92
N ARG A 33 -49.30 2.19 -32.35
CA ARG A 33 -48.38 2.70 -31.32
C ARG A 33 -47.49 3.80 -31.90
N ILE A 34 -46.93 3.60 -33.10
CA ILE A 34 -46.13 4.63 -33.79
C ILE A 34 -46.95 5.89 -34.08
N ASN A 35 -48.20 5.75 -34.54
CA ASN A 35 -49.07 6.90 -34.82
C ASN A 35 -49.48 7.69 -33.57
N ALA A 36 -49.48 7.05 -32.40
CA ALA A 36 -49.81 7.72 -31.14
C ALA A 36 -48.68 8.61 -30.60
N VAL A 37 -47.46 8.50 -31.16
CA VAL A 37 -46.30 9.28 -30.73
C VAL A 37 -46.47 10.75 -31.13
N ASN A 38 -46.43 11.63 -30.14
CA ASN A 38 -46.42 13.08 -30.38
C ASN A 38 -44.98 13.55 -30.61
N ILE A 39 -44.60 13.74 -31.88
CA ILE A 39 -43.25 14.13 -32.29
C ILE A 39 -42.89 15.53 -31.77
N ASP A 40 -43.81 16.50 -31.81
CA ASP A 40 -43.54 17.86 -31.33
C ASP A 40 -43.24 17.89 -29.84
N LEU A 41 -43.96 17.09 -29.05
CA LEU A 41 -43.72 16.95 -27.63
C LEU A 41 -42.36 16.29 -27.35
N LEU A 42 -42.05 15.20 -28.06
CA LEU A 42 -40.79 14.47 -27.94
C LEU A 42 -39.60 15.40 -28.23
N VAL A 43 -39.67 16.22 -29.27
CA VAL A 43 -38.63 17.20 -29.61
C VAL A 43 -38.53 18.30 -28.57
N ARG A 44 -39.65 18.86 -28.09
CA ARG A 44 -39.66 19.96 -27.10
C ARG A 44 -39.13 19.52 -25.73
N GLN A 45 -39.45 18.31 -25.32
CA GLN A 45 -39.08 17.78 -24.00
C GLN A 45 -37.78 16.99 -24.02
N VAL A 46 -37.27 16.64 -25.21
CA VAL A 46 -36.11 15.76 -25.38
C VAL A 46 -36.32 14.46 -24.58
N ASP A 47 -37.51 13.88 -24.74
CA ASP A 47 -37.90 12.67 -24.02
C ASP A 47 -37.19 11.46 -24.63
N ILE A 48 -35.98 11.19 -24.13
CA ILE A 48 -35.12 10.11 -24.60
C ILE A 48 -35.75 8.74 -24.28
N ASP A 49 -36.46 8.62 -23.16
CA ASP A 49 -37.08 7.36 -22.76
C ASP A 49 -38.21 7.00 -23.73
N ALA A 50 -39.10 7.94 -24.03
CA ALA A 50 -40.15 7.75 -25.03
C ALA A 50 -39.56 7.46 -26.43
N LEU A 51 -38.47 8.13 -26.82
CA LEU A 51 -37.79 7.84 -28.09
C LEU A 51 -37.21 6.41 -28.10
N GLN A 52 -36.55 6.01 -27.00
CA GLN A 52 -35.87 4.73 -26.86
C GLN A 52 -36.84 3.53 -26.99
N GLU A 53 -38.09 3.69 -26.55
CA GLU A 53 -39.13 2.67 -26.75
C GLU A 53 -39.39 2.36 -28.23
N HIS A 54 -39.17 3.33 -29.13
CA HIS A 54 -39.47 3.22 -30.55
C HIS A 54 -38.25 3.03 -31.46
N ILE A 55 -37.03 3.30 -30.97
CA ILE A 55 -35.79 3.21 -31.78
C ILE A 55 -35.67 1.86 -32.48
N ARG A 56 -35.93 0.75 -31.77
CA ARG A 56 -35.85 -0.60 -32.36
C ARG A 56 -36.85 -0.78 -33.49
N ASP A 57 -38.08 -0.37 -33.27
CA ASP A 57 -39.16 -0.52 -34.25
C ASP A 57 -38.86 0.32 -35.49
N VAL A 58 -38.41 1.57 -35.33
CA VAL A 58 -38.01 2.44 -36.45
C VAL A 58 -36.82 1.89 -37.22
N THR A 59 -35.81 1.35 -36.52
CA THR A 59 -34.56 0.86 -37.14
C THR A 59 -34.79 -0.39 -37.99
N TYR A 60 -35.66 -1.30 -37.57
CA TYR A 60 -35.81 -2.62 -38.19
C TYR A 60 -37.17 -2.87 -38.87
N CYS A 61 -38.06 -1.89 -38.98
CA CYS A 61 -39.32 -2.07 -39.70
C CYS A 61 -39.16 -2.13 -41.22
N SER A 62 -40.22 -2.57 -41.90
CA SER A 62 -40.34 -2.52 -43.36
C SER A 62 -41.53 -1.67 -43.78
N LEU A 63 -41.29 -0.71 -44.67
CA LEU A 63 -42.33 0.10 -45.33
C LEU A 63 -42.81 -0.52 -46.65
N GLU A 64 -42.13 -1.55 -47.16
CA GLU A 64 -42.40 -2.15 -48.48
C GLU A 64 -43.81 -2.77 -48.58
N THR A 65 -44.36 -3.20 -47.44
CA THR A 65 -45.69 -3.83 -47.34
C THR A 65 -46.77 -2.86 -46.84
N VAL A 66 -46.41 -1.63 -46.44
CA VAL A 66 -47.37 -0.63 -45.95
C VAL A 66 -48.17 -0.07 -47.13
N ARG A 67 -49.49 0.00 -46.97
CA ARG A 67 -50.44 0.51 -47.96
C ARG A 67 -51.34 1.54 -47.30
N CYS A 68 -51.80 2.52 -48.06
CA CYS A 68 -52.82 3.46 -47.61
C CYS A 68 -54.11 2.70 -47.25
N THR A 69 -54.70 3.01 -46.10
CA THR A 69 -55.92 2.35 -45.62
C THR A 69 -57.16 2.64 -46.47
N TRP A 70 -57.15 3.75 -47.22
CA TRP A 70 -58.32 4.22 -47.98
C TRP A 70 -58.26 3.86 -49.46
N CYS A 71 -57.08 3.97 -50.08
CA CYS A 71 -56.91 3.74 -51.52
C CYS A 71 -55.98 2.57 -51.86
N LEU A 72 -55.44 1.88 -50.85
CA LEU A 72 -54.51 0.74 -51.01
C LEU A 72 -53.22 1.04 -51.77
N THR A 73 -52.93 2.32 -52.06
CA THR A 73 -51.71 2.74 -52.73
C THR A 73 -50.49 2.45 -51.85
N PRO A 74 -49.40 1.88 -52.39
CA PRO A 74 -48.15 1.71 -51.66
C PRO A 74 -47.48 3.05 -51.36
N VAL A 75 -46.57 3.03 -50.38
CA VAL A 75 -45.69 4.16 -50.10
C VAL A 75 -44.80 4.43 -51.32
N ASP A 76 -44.55 5.70 -51.61
CA ASP A 76 -43.67 6.13 -52.69
C ASP A 76 -42.29 5.41 -52.59
N PRO A 77 -41.80 4.76 -53.65
CA PRO A 77 -40.53 4.02 -53.61
C PRO A 77 -39.32 4.87 -53.23
N THR A 78 -39.31 6.17 -53.54
CA THR A 78 -38.25 7.11 -53.17
C THR A 78 -38.24 7.34 -51.67
N LEU A 79 -39.41 7.50 -51.05
CA LEU A 79 -39.54 7.64 -49.59
C LEU A 79 -39.14 6.35 -48.88
N VAL A 80 -39.51 5.17 -49.43
CA VAL A 80 -39.07 3.88 -48.90
C VAL A 80 -37.54 3.76 -48.92
N LYS A 81 -36.88 4.15 -50.02
CA LYS A 81 -35.41 4.16 -50.13
C LYS A 81 -34.76 5.14 -49.16
N LEU A 82 -35.28 6.37 -49.05
CA LEU A 82 -34.77 7.38 -48.13
C LEU A 82 -34.86 6.89 -46.68
N PHE A 83 -36.00 6.32 -46.30
CA PHE A 83 -36.19 5.77 -44.96
C PHE A 83 -35.26 4.57 -44.71
N ARG A 84 -35.06 3.68 -45.70
CA ARG A 84 -34.11 2.58 -45.56
C ARG A 84 -32.67 3.08 -45.38
N LEU A 85 -32.26 4.16 -46.06
CA LEU A 85 -30.95 4.77 -45.82
C LEU A 85 -30.82 5.34 -44.41
N ALA A 86 -31.88 5.96 -43.88
CA ALA A 86 -31.91 6.43 -42.50
C ALA A 86 -31.78 5.26 -41.50
N GLN A 87 -32.49 4.15 -41.72
CA GLN A 87 -32.37 2.93 -40.90
C GLN A 87 -30.95 2.35 -40.92
N LEU A 88 -30.35 2.20 -42.10
CA LEU A 88 -28.97 1.70 -42.24
C LEU A 88 -27.99 2.65 -41.53
N SER A 89 -28.23 3.96 -41.59
CA SER A 89 -27.43 4.94 -40.86
C SER A 89 -27.57 4.75 -39.34
N LEU A 90 -28.78 4.48 -38.82
CA LEU A 90 -29.00 4.16 -37.40
C LEU A 90 -28.30 2.86 -36.99
N GLU A 91 -28.38 1.80 -37.79
CA GLU A 91 -27.69 0.52 -37.55
C GLU A 91 -26.16 0.73 -37.45
N TRP A 92 -25.60 1.52 -38.37
CA TRP A 92 -24.17 1.85 -38.35
C TRP A 92 -23.78 2.72 -37.15
N LEU A 93 -24.57 3.75 -36.82
CA LEU A 93 -24.32 4.61 -35.66
C LEU A 93 -24.37 3.81 -34.35
N HIS A 94 -25.31 2.87 -34.22
CA HIS A 94 -25.37 1.97 -33.07
C HIS A 94 -24.11 1.09 -32.98
N HIS A 95 -23.64 0.54 -34.10
CA HIS A 95 -22.37 -0.19 -34.13
C HIS A 95 -21.18 0.68 -33.69
N CYS A 96 -21.07 1.91 -34.20
CA CYS A 96 -20.04 2.86 -33.78
C CYS A 96 -20.12 3.14 -32.27
N GLN A 97 -21.32 3.32 -31.73
CA GLN A 97 -21.53 3.53 -30.30
C GLN A 97 -21.03 2.35 -29.48
N GLU A 98 -21.41 1.12 -29.82
CA GLU A 98 -20.95 -0.09 -29.11
C GLU A 98 -19.43 -0.26 -29.16
N LYS A 99 -18.81 0.03 -30.31
CA LYS A 99 -17.35 0.01 -30.46
C LYS A 99 -16.67 1.07 -29.60
N LEU A 100 -17.21 2.29 -29.56
CA LEU A 100 -16.69 3.36 -28.71
C LEU A 100 -16.82 3.02 -27.23
N ILE A 101 -17.98 2.52 -26.78
CA ILE A 101 -18.21 2.09 -25.40
C ILE A 101 -17.22 0.98 -25.01
N SER A 102 -17.06 -0.03 -25.87
CA SER A 102 -16.14 -1.14 -25.62
C SER A 102 -14.68 -0.67 -25.53
N SER A 103 -14.28 0.25 -26.42
CA SER A 103 -12.95 0.84 -26.41
C SER A 103 -12.70 1.68 -25.15
N LEU A 104 -13.67 2.51 -24.75
CA LEU A 104 -13.62 3.30 -23.52
C LEU A 104 -13.47 2.41 -22.29
N ARG A 105 -14.28 1.36 -22.15
CA ARG A 105 -14.15 0.38 -21.05
C ARG A 105 -12.77 -0.27 -21.02
N GLY A 106 -12.26 -0.68 -22.19
CA GLY A 106 -10.91 -1.24 -22.30
C GLY A 106 -9.81 -0.26 -21.89
N MET A 107 -9.96 1.03 -22.21
CA MET A 107 -9.04 2.08 -21.75
C MET A 107 -9.14 2.32 -20.24
N GLU A 108 -10.35 2.38 -19.69
CA GLU A 108 -10.59 2.54 -18.24
C GLU A 108 -9.95 1.41 -17.44
N ASP A 109 -10.09 0.16 -17.90
CA ASP A 109 -9.49 -1.00 -17.24
C ASP A 109 -7.96 -0.97 -17.29
N LYS A 110 -7.39 -0.53 -18.42
CA LYS A 110 -5.94 -0.30 -18.53
C LYS A 110 -5.49 0.77 -17.53
N VAL A 111 -6.21 1.88 -17.40
CA VAL A 111 -5.90 2.94 -16.44
C VAL A 111 -5.97 2.40 -15.00
N LYS A 112 -7.04 1.70 -14.62
CA LYS A 112 -7.19 1.07 -13.30
C LYS A 112 -6.04 0.09 -13.01
N SER A 113 -5.68 -0.74 -13.98
CA SER A 113 -4.56 -1.70 -13.83
C SER A 113 -3.21 -0.99 -13.66
N SER A 114 -2.98 0.13 -14.35
CA SER A 114 -1.76 0.93 -14.23
C SER A 114 -1.68 1.63 -12.88
N ASP A 115 -2.79 2.22 -12.40
CA ASP A 115 -2.88 2.85 -11.08
C ASP A 115 -2.56 1.87 -9.96
N THR A 116 -3.13 0.67 -10.00
CA THR A 116 -2.83 -0.38 -9.00
C THR A 116 -1.36 -0.80 -9.01
N LYS A 117 -0.73 -0.91 -10.20
CA LYS A 117 0.72 -1.17 -10.33
C LYS A 117 1.54 -0.03 -9.75
N CYS A 118 1.19 1.22 -10.06
CA CYS A 118 1.86 2.41 -9.55
C CYS A 118 1.80 2.47 -8.02
N LYS A 119 0.62 2.24 -7.42
CA LYS A 119 0.44 2.18 -5.96
C LYS A 119 1.31 1.09 -5.31
N LYS A 120 1.38 -0.11 -5.92
CA LYS A 120 2.25 -1.20 -5.43
C LYS A 120 3.73 -0.83 -5.48
N LEU A 121 4.18 -0.22 -6.58
CA LEU A 121 5.56 0.24 -6.73
C LEU A 121 5.90 1.36 -5.74
N GLN A 122 4.98 2.30 -5.53
CA GLN A 122 5.15 3.37 -4.55
C GLN A 122 5.27 2.82 -3.12
N ALA A 123 4.43 1.85 -2.75
CA ALA A 123 4.52 1.19 -1.44
C ALA A 123 5.87 0.46 -1.27
N LYS A 124 6.34 -0.25 -2.29
CA LYS A 124 7.64 -0.93 -2.29
C LYS A 124 8.80 0.07 -2.16
N SER A 125 8.76 1.18 -2.89
CA SER A 125 9.75 2.25 -2.84
C SER A 125 9.82 2.88 -1.44
N LYS A 126 8.67 3.25 -0.84
CA LYS A 126 8.60 3.76 0.54
C LYS A 126 9.18 2.76 1.55
N GLY A 127 8.90 1.46 1.38
CA GLY A 127 9.46 0.41 2.22
C GLY A 127 10.99 0.28 2.09
N GLN A 128 11.53 0.41 0.87
CA GLN A 128 12.97 0.42 0.63
C GLN A 128 13.64 1.67 1.21
N GLU A 129 13.02 2.83 1.08
CA GLU A 129 13.53 4.08 1.65
C GLU A 129 13.64 4.00 3.18
N GLN A 130 12.63 3.44 3.85
CA GLN A 130 12.66 3.21 5.29
C GLN A 130 13.77 2.23 5.70
N LYS A 131 13.96 1.14 4.97
CA LYS A 131 15.06 0.19 5.20
C LYS A 131 16.43 0.86 5.04
N MET A 132 16.59 1.70 4.02
CA MET A 132 17.81 2.46 3.79
C MET A 132 18.08 3.42 4.96
N LYS A 133 17.07 4.18 5.41
CA LYS A 133 17.20 5.08 6.58
C LYS A 133 17.63 4.33 7.84
N LYS A 134 17.05 3.15 8.10
CA LYS A 134 17.46 2.28 9.23
C LYS A 134 18.92 1.86 9.09
N MET A 135 19.32 1.35 7.92
CA MET A 135 20.70 0.91 7.68
C MET A 135 21.71 2.05 7.85
N VAL A 136 21.41 3.25 7.34
CA VAL A 136 22.25 4.44 7.53
C VAL A 136 22.38 4.80 9.02
N SER A 137 21.28 4.72 9.78
CA SER A 137 21.31 4.99 11.23
C SER A 137 22.15 3.95 11.99
N GLU A 138 22.05 2.67 11.63
CA GLU A 138 22.85 1.59 12.22
C GLU A 138 24.34 1.76 11.90
N LEU A 139 24.68 2.09 10.64
CA LEU A 139 26.06 2.37 10.24
C LEU A 139 26.63 3.56 11.01
N LYS A 140 25.84 4.63 11.21
CA LYS A 140 26.25 5.78 12.02
C LYS A 140 26.48 5.40 13.48
N ALA A 141 25.60 4.58 14.07
CA ALA A 141 25.76 4.08 15.43
C ALA A 141 27.03 3.22 15.59
N ARG A 142 27.27 2.28 14.65
CA ARG A 142 28.48 1.45 14.63
C ARG A 142 29.75 2.30 14.49
N ARG A 143 29.74 3.29 13.59
CA ARG A 143 30.86 4.23 13.43
C ARG A 143 31.17 4.97 14.72
N ASN A 144 30.17 5.45 15.44
CA ASN A 144 30.35 6.14 16.72
C ASN A 144 30.96 5.20 17.79
N ILE A 145 30.53 3.94 17.85
CA ILE A 145 31.09 2.94 18.77
C ILE A 145 32.57 2.70 18.45
N ILE A 146 32.91 2.48 17.19
CA ILE A 146 34.29 2.26 16.73
C ILE A 146 35.15 3.49 17.07
N GLN A 147 34.66 4.69 16.81
CA GLN A 147 35.39 5.93 17.12
C GLN A 147 35.63 6.09 18.63
N LYS A 148 34.63 5.76 19.47
CA LYS A 148 34.78 5.79 20.93
C LYS A 148 35.81 4.75 21.40
N GLN A 149 35.75 3.53 20.88
CA GLN A 149 36.71 2.48 21.19
C GLN A 149 38.12 2.88 20.77
N GLN A 150 38.32 3.38 19.55
CA GLN A 150 39.62 3.85 19.07
C GLN A 150 40.18 4.97 19.96
N SER A 151 39.36 5.93 20.39
CA SER A 151 39.79 6.98 21.32
C SER A 151 40.21 6.43 22.69
N MET A 152 39.46 5.46 23.22
CA MET A 152 39.81 4.77 24.47
C MET A 152 41.13 3.99 24.35
N PHE A 153 41.32 3.24 23.26
CA PHE A 153 42.57 2.55 22.98
C PHE A 153 43.74 3.52 22.81
N ALA A 154 43.57 4.63 22.10
CA ALA A 154 44.61 5.65 21.94
C ALA A 154 45.02 6.27 23.29
N LYS A 155 44.06 6.56 24.18
CA LYS A 155 44.33 7.01 25.55
C LYS A 155 45.09 5.96 26.36
N TYR A 156 44.67 4.70 26.25
CA TYR A 156 45.33 3.59 26.93
C TYR A 156 46.76 3.36 26.43
N MET A 157 47.02 3.47 25.13
CA MET A 157 48.36 3.34 24.56
C MET A 157 49.27 4.53 24.88
N SER A 158 48.71 5.72 25.11
CA SER A 158 49.47 6.91 25.51
C SER A 158 49.69 7.03 27.02
N SER A 159 48.90 6.33 27.85
CA SER A 159 49.13 6.23 29.28
C SER A 159 50.23 5.21 29.59
N SER A 160 51.49 5.58 29.33
CA SER A 160 52.63 4.78 29.76
C SER A 160 52.75 4.82 31.30
N VAL A 161 52.76 3.68 31.97
CA VAL A 161 52.90 3.59 33.42
C VAL A 161 54.35 3.26 33.77
N GLN A 162 54.97 4.13 34.58
CA GLN A 162 56.35 3.95 35.03
C GLN A 162 56.41 3.13 36.31
N CYS A 163 57.39 2.23 36.39
CA CYS A 163 57.73 1.51 37.60
C CYS A 163 58.22 2.48 38.69
N GLN A 164 57.75 2.30 39.92
CA GLN A 164 58.16 3.15 41.06
C GLN A 164 59.50 2.72 41.68
N HIS A 165 60.08 1.63 41.20
CA HIS A 165 61.30 1.01 41.73
C HIS A 165 62.42 0.91 40.69
N CYS A 166 62.18 1.31 39.44
CA CYS A 166 63.17 1.46 38.38
C CYS A 166 62.65 2.35 37.23
N ASP A 167 63.52 2.72 36.28
CA ASP A 167 63.16 3.66 35.20
C ASP A 167 62.37 3.03 34.03
N LYS A 168 61.88 1.79 34.17
CA LYS A 168 61.15 1.12 33.09
C LYS A 168 59.71 1.63 32.98
N LYS A 169 59.29 1.91 31.75
CA LYS A 169 57.92 2.32 31.40
C LYS A 169 57.22 1.21 30.63
N TYR A 170 55.94 1.03 30.92
CA TYR A 170 55.12 -0.03 30.37
C TYR A 170 53.87 0.55 29.73
N MET A 171 53.36 -0.10 28.68
CA MET A 171 52.18 0.40 27.96
C MET A 171 50.90 0.36 28.79
N ASN A 172 50.83 -0.49 29.82
CA ASN A 172 49.68 -0.57 30.70
C ASN A 172 50.06 -1.15 32.08
N GLY A 173 49.12 -1.07 33.01
CA GLY A 173 49.26 -1.59 34.37
C GLY A 173 49.47 -3.11 34.44
N PHE A 174 48.97 -3.89 33.48
CA PHE A 174 49.15 -5.34 33.44
C PHE A 174 50.61 -5.73 33.17
N PHE A 175 51.24 -5.11 32.16
CA PHE A 175 52.66 -5.32 31.88
C PHE A 175 53.55 -4.79 33.00
N LEU A 176 53.14 -3.71 33.68
CA LEU A 176 53.80 -3.24 34.89
C LEU A 176 53.66 -4.26 36.03
N GLN A 177 52.48 -4.83 36.25
CA GLN A 177 52.22 -5.83 37.31
C GLN A 177 53.05 -7.10 37.08
N GLU A 178 53.10 -7.61 35.85
CA GLU A 178 54.00 -8.72 35.49
C GLU A 178 55.46 -8.38 35.75
N HIS A 179 55.88 -7.14 35.47
CA HIS A 179 57.22 -6.68 35.82
C HIS A 179 57.46 -6.62 37.33
N MET A 180 56.49 -6.12 38.11
CA MET A 180 56.53 -6.08 39.58
C MET A 180 56.68 -7.48 40.16
N LEU A 181 55.87 -8.45 39.71
CA LEU A 181 55.93 -9.84 40.17
C LEU A 181 57.29 -10.49 39.91
N ARG A 182 57.91 -10.21 38.76
CA ARG A 182 59.19 -10.84 38.36
C ARG A 182 60.43 -10.17 38.93
N ARG A 183 60.40 -8.86 39.16
CA ARG A 183 61.60 -8.06 39.49
C ARG A 183 61.51 -7.38 40.85
N HIS A 184 60.32 -7.22 41.40
CA HIS A 184 60.05 -6.62 42.71
C HIS A 184 59.09 -7.48 43.57
N PRO A 185 59.32 -8.81 43.70
CA PRO A 185 58.36 -9.74 44.33
C PRO A 185 58.06 -9.44 45.80
N SER A 186 59.01 -8.86 46.53
CA SER A 186 58.84 -8.47 47.94
C SER A 186 57.83 -7.34 48.15
N GLN A 187 57.57 -6.52 47.14
CA GLN A 187 56.65 -5.38 47.22
C GLN A 187 55.25 -5.71 46.69
N CYS A 188 55.09 -6.86 46.00
CA CYS A 188 53.82 -7.27 45.42
C CYS A 188 52.88 -7.94 46.43
N GLN A 189 53.41 -8.61 47.47
CA GLN A 189 52.63 -9.39 48.42
C GLN A 189 51.66 -8.55 49.27
N ASN A 190 52.02 -7.32 49.63
CA ASN A 190 51.16 -6.44 50.43
C ASN A 190 50.04 -5.80 49.58
N TYR A 191 50.29 -5.55 48.30
CA TYR A 191 49.36 -4.84 47.42
C TYR A 191 48.16 -5.72 46.99
N ASP A 192 48.40 -7.01 46.72
CA ASP A 192 47.34 -7.96 46.33
C ASP A 192 46.34 -8.24 47.46
N GLN A 193 46.77 -8.13 48.72
CA GLN A 193 45.93 -8.38 49.89
C GLN A 193 44.95 -7.22 50.14
N GLU A 194 45.43 -5.98 50.04
CA GLU A 194 44.63 -4.77 50.23
C GLU A 194 43.65 -4.53 49.06
N GLN A 195 44.08 -4.82 47.83
CA GLN A 195 43.21 -4.81 46.63
C GLN A 195 42.08 -5.83 46.74
N ASN A 196 42.37 -7.07 47.15
CA ASN A 196 41.33 -8.09 47.32
C ASN A 196 40.31 -7.69 48.40
N GLN A 197 40.75 -7.13 49.52
CA GLN A 197 39.84 -6.65 50.56
C GLN A 197 38.92 -5.53 50.07
N ARG A 198 39.44 -4.57 49.29
CA ARG A 198 38.63 -3.51 48.67
C ARG A 198 37.60 -4.06 47.69
N LEU A 199 38.01 -4.95 46.79
CA LEU A 199 37.11 -5.59 45.83
C LEU A 199 36.00 -6.40 46.53
N GLN A 200 36.33 -7.03 47.65
CA GLN A 200 35.38 -7.82 48.43
C GLN A 200 34.37 -6.94 49.17
N GLN A 201 34.79 -5.77 49.68
CA GLN A 201 33.89 -4.75 50.22
C GLN A 201 32.95 -4.16 49.14
N GLU A 202 33.48 -3.80 47.98
CA GLU A 202 32.69 -3.23 46.88
C GLU A 202 31.65 -4.24 46.35
N LYS A 203 32.02 -5.52 46.24
CA LYS A 203 31.09 -6.61 45.91
C LYS A 203 29.95 -6.72 46.94
N LEU A 204 30.24 -6.58 48.23
CA LEU A 204 29.22 -6.64 49.29
C LEU A 204 28.26 -5.44 49.23
N GLN A 205 28.78 -4.26 48.92
CA GLN A 205 27.97 -3.06 48.71
C GLN A 205 27.01 -3.23 47.53
N LEU A 206 27.52 -3.71 46.38
CA LEU A 206 26.70 -3.97 45.18
C LEU A 206 25.61 -5.01 45.42
N VAL A 207 25.90 -6.07 46.18
CA VAL A 207 24.88 -7.08 46.55
C VAL A 207 23.79 -6.46 47.42
N THR A 208 24.17 -5.58 48.34
CA THR A 208 23.24 -4.89 49.23
C THR A 208 22.33 -3.93 48.45
N GLU A 209 22.90 -3.14 47.54
CA GLU A 209 22.15 -2.23 46.66
C GLU A 209 21.21 -2.99 45.73
N LYS A 210 21.67 -4.11 45.17
CA LYS A 210 20.82 -4.99 44.35
C LYS A 210 19.62 -5.50 45.13
N GLY A 211 19.80 -5.87 46.41
CA GLY A 211 18.71 -6.29 47.29
C GLY A 211 17.68 -5.18 47.51
N LYS A 212 18.13 -3.95 47.79
CA LYS A 212 17.25 -2.78 47.94
C LYS A 212 16.44 -2.49 46.68
N LEU A 213 17.08 -2.57 45.51
CA LEU A 213 16.40 -2.37 44.23
C LEU A 213 15.35 -3.47 43.95
N GLN A 214 15.67 -4.73 44.26
CA GLN A 214 14.71 -5.82 44.11
C GLN A 214 13.48 -5.66 45.02
N GLN A 215 13.68 -5.21 46.26
CA GLN A 215 12.60 -4.90 47.18
C GLN A 215 11.69 -3.77 46.65
N GLY A 216 12.28 -2.67 46.18
CA GLY A 216 11.52 -1.57 45.58
C GLY A 216 10.73 -1.98 44.32
N ILE A 217 11.26 -2.91 43.52
CA ILE A 217 10.53 -3.44 42.35
C ILE A 217 9.29 -4.24 42.78
N LEU A 218 9.35 -4.99 43.88
CA LEU A 218 8.21 -5.74 44.40
C LEU A 218 7.11 -4.81 44.92
N GLU A 219 7.48 -3.77 45.65
CA GLU A 219 6.55 -2.76 46.18
C GLU A 219 5.80 -2.03 45.06
N VAL A 220 6.52 -1.55 44.04
CA VAL A 220 5.92 -0.91 42.86
C VAL A 220 4.98 -1.87 42.11
N ARG A 221 5.32 -3.17 42.06
CA ARG A 221 4.47 -4.17 41.41
C ARG A 221 3.18 -4.43 42.19
N GLU A 222 3.25 -4.45 43.52
CA GLU A 222 2.08 -4.59 44.40
C GLU A 222 1.15 -3.38 44.29
N GLU A 223 1.70 -2.16 44.29
CA GLU A 223 0.95 -0.92 44.07
C GLU A 223 0.25 -0.93 42.69
N ALA A 224 0.93 -1.39 41.64
CA ALA A 224 0.33 -1.49 40.31
C ALA A 224 -0.87 -2.45 40.26
N VAL A 225 -0.80 -3.58 40.98
CA VAL A 225 -1.92 -4.54 41.09
C VAL A 225 -3.09 -3.92 41.85
N ASN A 226 -2.82 -3.23 42.96
CA ASN A 226 -3.86 -2.57 43.75
C ASN A 226 -4.60 -1.48 42.96
N LEU A 227 -3.85 -0.63 42.25
CA LEU A 227 -4.44 0.40 41.37
C LEU A 227 -5.27 -0.21 40.24
N GLN A 228 -4.85 -1.34 39.68
CA GLN A 228 -5.60 -2.04 38.65
C GLN A 228 -6.93 -2.61 39.18
N GLN A 229 -6.92 -3.17 40.39
CA GLN A 229 -8.12 -3.65 41.07
C GLN A 229 -9.11 -2.50 41.32
N GLU A 230 -8.63 -1.37 41.84
CA GLU A 230 -9.45 -0.18 42.12
C GLU A 230 -10.08 0.38 40.84
N ASN A 231 -9.32 0.44 39.74
CA ASN A 231 -9.81 0.91 38.45
C ASN A 231 -10.96 0.03 37.91
N LEU A 232 -10.89 -1.29 38.09
CA LEU A 232 -11.96 -2.22 37.72
C LEU A 232 -13.22 -2.01 38.57
N THR A 233 -13.06 -1.79 39.87
CA THR A 233 -14.18 -1.48 40.78
C THR A 233 -14.86 -0.16 40.39
N LEU A 234 -14.09 0.88 40.08
CA LEU A 234 -14.62 2.17 39.64
C LEU A 234 -15.35 2.06 38.30
N LYS A 235 -14.84 1.27 37.34
CA LYS A 235 -15.53 1.00 36.07
C LYS A 235 -16.87 0.31 36.27
N SER A 236 -16.93 -0.69 37.16
CA SER A 236 -18.18 -1.39 37.50
C SER A 236 -19.22 -0.46 38.13
N LYS A 237 -18.80 0.41 39.07
CA LYS A 237 -19.68 1.43 39.67
C LYS A 237 -20.20 2.43 38.63
N ASN A 238 -19.33 2.92 37.74
CA ASN A 238 -19.71 3.84 36.67
C ASN A 238 -20.67 3.21 35.64
N SER A 239 -20.55 1.91 35.33
CA SER A 239 -21.51 1.23 34.46
C SER A 239 -22.90 1.10 35.11
N LYS A 240 -22.96 0.87 36.42
CA LYS A 240 -24.23 0.79 37.18
C LYS A 240 -24.93 2.15 37.21
N LEU A 241 -24.21 3.22 37.56
CA LEU A 241 -24.75 4.59 37.56
C LEU A 241 -25.26 5.05 36.18
N LYS A 242 -24.61 4.61 35.10
CA LYS A 242 -25.07 4.90 33.73
C LYS A 242 -26.32 4.12 33.33
N ALA A 243 -26.52 2.92 33.87
CA ALA A 243 -27.73 2.14 33.65
C ALA A 243 -28.92 2.73 34.41
N GLU A 244 -28.71 3.18 35.64
CA GLU A 244 -29.74 3.84 36.47
C GLU A 244 -30.21 5.18 35.91
N ARG A 245 -29.35 5.91 35.20
CA ARG A 245 -29.71 7.19 34.54
C ARG A 245 -30.48 7.04 33.21
N LYS A 246 -30.68 5.82 32.71
CA LYS A 246 -31.35 5.54 31.42
C LYS A 246 -32.78 4.99 31.56
N VAL A 247 -33.27 4.84 32.79
CA VAL A 247 -34.66 4.49 33.14
C VAL A 247 -35.36 5.77 33.60
#